data_AF-A0A2E7UP61-F1
#
_entry.id   AF-A0A2E7UP61-F1
#
_cell.length_a   1.000
_cell.length_b   1.000
_cell.length_c   1.000
_cell.angle_alpha   90.00
_cell.angle_beta   90.00
_cell.angle_gamma   90.00
#
_symmetry.space_group_name_H-M   'P 1'
#
loop_
_entity.id
_entity.type
_entity.pdbx_description
1 polymer ?
#
loop_
_entity_poly.entity_id
_entity_poly.type
_entity_poly.pdbx_seq_one_letter_code
_entity_poly.pdbx_strand_id
1 'polypeptide(L)'
;MSDNSVEDAVLLALTLLEEGDAEAALGRLVELSALHAGNADLADAWAALGDSGSARASFGKAVLTALIPVARGWPDPRGRSTLMMALAELEVTHREVSWAAHWLKGALAADPADPRPWDLLELMLDVHPSLPVGRDTKKLLREIRQAKGELPIKDDDFSGFTMDSWSAEDS
;
A
#
# COMPACT_ATOMS: atom_id res chain seq x y z
N MET A 1 -6.65 -24.16 -31.85
CA MET A 1 -7.10 -23.32 -30.73
C MET A 1 -5.85 -22.65 -30.23
N SER A 2 -5.69 -21.35 -30.48
CA SER A 2 -4.52 -20.62 -30.01
C SER A 2 -4.53 -20.66 -28.48
N ASP A 3 -3.42 -21.09 -27.88
CA ASP A 3 -3.09 -20.74 -26.50
C ASP A 3 -3.09 -19.22 -26.45
N ASN A 4 -4.20 -18.60 -26.02
CA ASN A 4 -4.13 -17.21 -25.58
C ASN A 4 -3.33 -17.24 -24.29
N SER A 5 -2.09 -16.79 -24.38
CA SER A 5 -1.23 -16.71 -23.21
C SER A 5 -1.89 -15.82 -22.16
N VAL A 6 -1.61 -16.07 -20.88
CA VAL A 6 -2.09 -15.21 -19.78
C VAL A 6 -1.68 -13.76 -20.03
N GLU A 7 -0.49 -13.55 -20.60
CA GLU A 7 0.05 -12.26 -21.00
C GLU A 7 -0.84 -11.56 -22.04
N ASP A 8 -1.26 -12.24 -23.11
CA ASP A 8 -2.17 -11.67 -24.11
C ASP A 8 -3.53 -11.29 -23.49
N ALA A 9 -4.02 -12.11 -22.56
CA ALA A 9 -5.28 -11.85 -21.88
C ALA A 9 -5.20 -10.67 -20.90
N VAL A 10 -4.05 -10.49 -20.24
CA VAL A 10 -3.75 -9.31 -19.40
C VAL A 10 -3.63 -8.08 -20.27
N LEU A 11 -2.91 -8.15 -21.38
CA LEU A 11 -2.75 -7.04 -22.31
C LEU A 11 -4.10 -6.56 -22.84
N LEU A 12 -4.99 -7.49 -23.19
CA LEU A 12 -6.35 -7.14 -23.60
C LEU A 12 -7.12 -6.39 -22.51
N ALA A 13 -7.00 -6.81 -21.24
CA ALA A 13 -7.64 -6.11 -20.13
C ALA A 13 -7.10 -4.68 -19.95
N LEU A 14 -5.80 -4.49 -20.16
CA LEU A 14 -5.17 -3.17 -20.13
C LEU A 14 -5.61 -2.29 -21.31
N THR A 15 -5.72 -2.86 -22.52
CA THR A 15 -6.25 -2.13 -23.69
C THR A 15 -7.68 -1.66 -23.46
N LEU A 16 -8.55 -2.50 -22.88
CA LEU A 16 -9.92 -2.09 -22.51
C LEU A 16 -9.92 -0.90 -21.55
N LEU A 17 -8.99 -0.88 -20.59
CA LEU A 17 -8.83 0.22 -19.66
C LEU A 17 -8.38 1.51 -20.37
N GLU A 18 -7.42 1.42 -21.29
CA GLU A 18 -6.94 2.55 -22.09
C GLU A 18 -8.02 3.13 -23.01
N GLU A 19 -8.88 2.27 -23.55
CA GLU A 19 -10.05 2.66 -24.37
C GLU A 19 -11.20 3.25 -23.54
N GLY A 20 -11.10 3.21 -22.21
CA GLY A 20 -12.08 3.77 -21.27
C GLY A 20 -13.17 2.78 -20.84
N ASP A 21 -13.09 1.51 -21.25
CA ASP A 21 -14.01 0.44 -20.84
C ASP A 21 -13.51 -0.26 -19.57
N ALA A 22 -13.53 0.49 -18.47
CA ALA A 22 -13.06 0.01 -17.18
C ALA A 22 -13.91 -1.14 -16.62
N GLU A 23 -15.20 -1.20 -16.97
CA GLU A 23 -16.10 -2.28 -16.54
C GLU A 23 -15.73 -3.62 -17.20
N ALA A 24 -15.48 -3.62 -18.52
CA ALA A 24 -15.01 -4.82 -19.21
C ALA A 24 -13.62 -5.25 -18.72
N ALA A 25 -12.72 -4.29 -18.50
CA ALA A 25 -11.40 -4.56 -17.92
C ALA A 25 -11.51 -5.24 -16.54
N LEU A 26 -12.37 -4.72 -15.65
CA LEU A 26 -12.62 -5.31 -14.33
C LEU A 26 -13.18 -6.74 -14.42
N GLY A 27 -14.20 -6.95 -15.26
CA GLY A 27 -14.77 -8.29 -15.46
C GLY A 27 -13.71 -9.28 -15.92
N ARG A 28 -12.85 -8.85 -16.85
CA ARG A 28 -11.76 -9.67 -17.38
C ARG A 28 -10.72 -10.03 -16.32
N LEU A 29 -10.29 -9.05 -15.53
CA LEU A 29 -9.31 -9.29 -14.47
C LEU A 29 -9.85 -10.24 -13.39
N VAL A 30 -11.13 -10.14 -13.03
CA VAL A 30 -11.78 -11.08 -12.09
C VAL A 30 -11.73 -12.52 -12.61
N GLU A 31 -12.09 -12.73 -13.88
CA GLU A 31 -12.03 -14.05 -14.51
C GLU A 31 -10.61 -14.61 -14.54
N LEU A 32 -9.65 -13.79 -14.99
CA LEU A 32 -8.25 -14.21 -15.10
C LEU A 32 -7.66 -14.54 -13.73
N SER A 33 -7.98 -13.76 -12.70
CA SER A 33 -7.51 -14.01 -11.33
C SER A 33 -8.02 -15.33 -10.74
N ALA A 34 -9.23 -15.76 -11.12
CA ALA A 34 -9.76 -17.05 -10.70
C ALA A 34 -9.00 -18.24 -11.33
N LEU A 35 -8.47 -18.06 -12.54
CA LEU A 35 -7.80 -19.10 -13.33
C LEU A 35 -6.28 -19.13 -13.14
N HIS A 36 -5.68 -17.97 -12.89
CA HIS A 36 -4.23 -17.76 -12.92
C HIS A 36 -3.73 -17.03 -11.66
N ALA A 37 -4.26 -17.43 -10.49
CA ALA A 37 -3.81 -16.89 -9.22
C ALA A 37 -2.29 -17.07 -9.05
N GLY A 38 -1.60 -15.99 -8.69
CA GLY A 38 -0.14 -15.98 -8.51
C GLY A 38 0.67 -15.45 -9.69
N ASN A 39 0.04 -15.14 -10.82
CA ASN A 39 0.75 -14.51 -11.95
C ASN A 39 1.06 -13.03 -11.66
N ALA A 40 2.33 -12.62 -11.78
CA ALA A 40 2.74 -11.25 -11.43
C ALA A 40 2.08 -10.17 -12.31
N ASP A 41 1.94 -10.43 -13.62
CA ASP A 41 1.37 -9.47 -14.56
C ASP A 41 -0.12 -9.20 -14.27
N LEU A 42 -0.86 -10.21 -13.78
CA LEU A 42 -2.22 -10.00 -13.29
C LEU A 42 -2.26 -9.06 -12.08
N ALA A 43 -1.30 -9.18 -11.16
CA ALA A 43 -1.24 -8.31 -10.00
C ALA A 43 -0.95 -6.85 -10.41
N ASP A 44 -0.02 -6.67 -11.34
CA ASP A 44 0.33 -5.36 -11.89
C ASP A 44 -0.84 -4.75 -12.69
N ALA A 45 -1.62 -5.57 -13.41
CA ALA A 45 -2.81 -5.11 -14.12
C ALA A 45 -3.95 -4.66 -13.18
N TRP A 46 -4.14 -5.34 -12.04
CA TRP A 46 -5.05 -4.88 -10.99
C TRP A 46 -4.60 -3.55 -10.39
N ALA A 47 -3.30 -3.37 -10.18
CA ALA A 47 -2.76 -2.09 -9.70
C ALA A 47 -3.00 -0.97 -10.73
N ALA A 48 -2.77 -1.23 -12.02
CA ALA A 48 -3.05 -0.27 -13.09
C ALA A 48 -4.54 0.10 -13.16
N LEU A 49 -5.45 -0.87 -13.00
CA LEU A 49 -6.89 -0.61 -12.90
C LEU A 49 -7.21 0.28 -11.69
N GLY A 50 -6.61 0.01 -10.53
CA GLY A 50 -6.78 0.78 -9.30
C GLY A 50 -6.32 2.24 -9.40
N ASP A 51 -5.24 2.51 -10.14
CA ASP A 51 -4.71 3.86 -10.34
C ASP A 51 -5.42 4.64 -11.46
N SER A 52 -6.24 3.96 -12.27
CA SER A 52 -6.93 4.58 -13.40
C SER A 52 -7.82 5.77 -13.01
N GLY A 53 -7.99 6.73 -13.92
CA GLY A 53 -8.88 7.87 -13.71
C GLY A 53 -10.32 7.45 -13.36
N SER A 54 -10.81 6.38 -13.97
CA SER A 54 -12.12 5.79 -13.67
C SER A 54 -12.18 5.27 -12.23
N ALA A 55 -11.14 4.57 -11.77
CA ALA A 55 -11.07 4.06 -10.41
C ALA A 55 -10.95 5.17 -9.36
N ARG A 56 -10.49 6.38 -9.70
CA ARG A 56 -10.52 7.54 -8.78
C ARG A 56 -11.93 8.14 -8.61
N ALA A 57 -12.86 7.80 -9.50
CA ALA A 57 -14.28 8.19 -9.41
C ALA A 57 -15.13 7.10 -8.72
N SER A 58 -16.46 7.17 -8.84
CA SER A 58 -17.39 6.21 -8.19
C SER A 58 -17.12 4.74 -8.52
N PHE A 59 -16.53 4.46 -9.69
CA PHE A 59 -16.17 3.11 -10.14
C PHE A 59 -15.13 2.44 -9.23
N GLY A 60 -14.28 3.20 -8.53
CA GLY A 60 -13.29 2.64 -7.60
C GLY A 60 -13.89 1.78 -6.48
N LYS A 61 -15.14 2.02 -6.10
CA LYS A 61 -15.86 1.17 -5.13
C LYS A 61 -16.14 -0.24 -5.67
N ALA A 62 -16.40 -0.36 -6.97
CA ALA A 62 -16.58 -1.65 -7.62
C ALA A 62 -15.24 -2.41 -7.69
N VAL A 63 -14.16 -1.72 -8.07
CA VAL A 63 -12.80 -2.26 -8.07
C VAL A 63 -12.40 -2.76 -6.68
N LEU A 64 -12.59 -1.94 -5.63
CA LEU A 64 -12.36 -2.34 -4.24
C LEU A 64 -13.08 -3.63 -3.88
N THR A 65 -14.39 -3.69 -4.15
CA THR A 65 -15.23 -4.84 -3.79
C THR A 65 -14.73 -6.12 -4.47
N ALA A 66 -14.33 -6.03 -5.73
CA ALA A 66 -13.83 -7.16 -6.50
C ALA A 66 -12.41 -7.58 -6.09
N LEU A 67 -11.54 -6.62 -5.76
CA LEU A 67 -10.13 -6.87 -5.47
C LEU A 67 -9.90 -7.49 -4.08
N ILE A 68 -10.73 -7.16 -3.08
CA ILE A 68 -10.61 -7.70 -1.70
C ILE A 68 -10.44 -9.22 -1.64
N PRO A 69 -11.32 -10.04 -2.24
CA PRO A 69 -11.17 -11.49 -2.20
C PRO A 69 -9.93 -11.98 -2.96
N VAL A 70 -9.56 -11.33 -4.06
CA VAL A 70 -8.38 -11.68 -4.87
C VAL A 70 -7.10 -11.46 -4.08
N ALA A 71 -6.92 -10.28 -3.48
CA ALA A 71 -5.72 -9.93 -2.72
C ALA A 71 -5.52 -10.86 -1.51
N ARG A 72 -6.59 -11.25 -0.81
CA ARG A 72 -6.52 -12.15 0.35
C ARG A 72 -6.07 -13.56 -0.01
N GLY A 73 -6.46 -14.04 -1.19
CA GLY A 73 -6.16 -15.40 -1.66
C GLY A 73 -4.89 -15.52 -2.52
N TRP A 74 -4.24 -14.40 -2.85
CA TRP A 74 -3.16 -14.39 -3.83
C TRP A 74 -1.94 -15.18 -3.33
N PRO A 75 -1.47 -16.25 -4.00
CA PRO A 75 -0.45 -17.13 -3.44
C PRO A 75 0.96 -16.51 -3.45
N ASP A 76 1.29 -15.73 -4.47
CA ASP A 76 2.61 -15.11 -4.64
C ASP A 76 2.81 -13.91 -3.68
N PRO A 77 3.89 -13.85 -2.88
CA PRO A 77 4.12 -12.77 -1.92
C PRO A 77 4.22 -11.37 -2.54
N ARG A 78 4.98 -11.22 -3.63
CA ARG A 78 5.17 -9.93 -4.30
C ARG A 78 3.85 -9.43 -4.89
N GLY A 79 3.17 -10.28 -5.66
CA GLY A 79 1.87 -9.97 -6.22
C GLY A 79 0.85 -9.65 -5.13
N ARG A 80 0.86 -10.39 -4.02
CA ARG A 80 -0.03 -10.10 -2.87
C ARG A 80 0.25 -8.71 -2.29
N SER A 81 1.52 -8.33 -2.11
CA SER A 81 1.91 -6.99 -1.68
C SER A 81 1.39 -5.92 -2.64
N THR A 82 1.62 -6.08 -3.95
CA THR A 82 1.11 -5.17 -4.99
C THR A 82 -0.41 -5.01 -4.92
N LEU A 83 -1.18 -6.10 -4.82
CA LEU A 83 -2.64 -6.04 -4.72
C LEU A 83 -3.12 -5.36 -3.44
N MET A 84 -2.44 -5.59 -2.31
CA MET A 84 -2.77 -4.95 -1.03
C MET A 84 -2.40 -3.46 -1.03
N MET A 85 -1.35 -3.04 -1.72
CA MET A 85 -1.08 -1.62 -1.96
C MET A 85 -2.18 -0.97 -2.79
N ALA A 86 -2.60 -1.60 -3.90
CA ALA A 86 -3.68 -1.08 -4.72
C ALA A 86 -4.99 -0.94 -3.91
N LEU A 87 -5.29 -1.89 -3.03
CA LEU A 87 -6.39 -1.76 -2.07
C LEU A 87 -6.20 -0.56 -1.14
N ALA A 88 -5.00 -0.37 -0.58
CA ALA A 88 -4.75 0.75 0.33
C ALA A 88 -5.00 2.10 -0.35
N GLU A 89 -4.49 2.30 -1.56
CA GLU A 89 -4.65 3.54 -2.33
C GLU A 89 -6.13 3.81 -2.67
N LEU A 90 -6.86 2.77 -3.06
CA LEU A 90 -8.30 2.87 -3.29
C LEU A 90 -9.08 3.17 -2.00
N GLU A 91 -8.73 2.58 -0.87
CA GLU A 91 -9.39 2.85 0.42
C GLU A 91 -9.17 4.30 0.88
N VAL A 92 -7.96 4.87 0.69
CA VAL A 92 -7.68 6.29 0.96
C VAL A 92 -8.62 7.18 0.14
N THR A 93 -8.90 6.79 -1.10
CA THR A 93 -9.71 7.59 -2.03
C THR A 93 -11.21 7.46 -1.77
N HIS A 94 -11.69 6.26 -1.42
CA HIS A 94 -13.14 5.95 -1.48
C HIS A 94 -13.81 5.69 -0.15
N ARG A 95 -13.05 5.47 0.92
CA ARG A 95 -13.60 5.11 2.24
C ARG A 95 -12.83 5.81 3.36
N GLU A 96 -12.13 5.06 4.21
CA GLU A 96 -11.44 5.58 5.39
C GLU A 96 -9.96 5.18 5.36
N VAL A 97 -9.13 6.14 5.76
CA VAL A 97 -7.67 5.99 5.90
C VAL A 97 -7.28 4.85 6.85
N SER A 98 -8.15 4.50 7.82
CA SER A 98 -7.97 3.36 8.73
C SER A 98 -7.93 2.01 8.00
N TRP A 99 -8.74 1.85 6.95
CA TRP A 99 -8.75 0.65 6.08
C TRP A 99 -7.51 0.59 5.20
N ALA A 100 -7.08 1.72 4.67
CA ALA A 100 -5.82 1.79 3.95
C ALA A 100 -4.64 1.32 4.80
N ALA A 101 -4.56 1.76 6.06
CA ALA A 101 -3.54 1.30 7.00
C ALA A 101 -3.63 -0.21 7.31
N HIS A 102 -4.84 -0.80 7.27
CA HIS A 102 -5.01 -2.25 7.40
C HIS A 102 -4.36 -2.99 6.24
N TRP A 103 -4.61 -2.55 5.00
CA TRP A 103 -4.04 -3.20 3.81
C TRP A 103 -2.54 -3.00 3.68
N LEU A 104 -2.00 -1.83 4.04
CA LEU A 104 -0.55 -1.60 4.05
C LEU A 104 0.17 -2.56 5.00
N LYS A 105 -0.38 -2.81 6.21
CA LYS A 105 0.19 -3.83 7.10
C LYS A 105 0.20 -5.23 6.46
N GLY A 106 -0.85 -5.56 5.70
CA GLY A 106 -0.90 -6.79 4.93
C GLY A 106 0.19 -6.86 3.86
N ALA A 107 0.38 -5.77 3.10
CA ALA A 107 1.40 -5.67 2.06
C ALA A 107 2.81 -5.85 2.66
N LEU A 108 3.10 -5.15 3.75
CA LEU A 108 4.35 -5.25 4.50
C LEU A 108 4.62 -6.66 5.04
N ALA A 109 3.58 -7.35 5.50
CA ALA A 109 3.72 -8.73 5.95
C ALA A 109 3.92 -9.72 4.79
N ALA A 110 3.37 -9.41 3.62
CA ALA A 110 3.50 -10.24 2.43
C ALA A 110 4.88 -10.12 1.80
N ASP A 111 5.39 -8.90 1.63
CA ASP A 111 6.72 -8.62 1.09
C ASP A 111 7.44 -7.54 1.91
N PRO A 112 8.14 -7.92 3.00
CA PRO A 112 8.82 -6.96 3.87
C PRO A 112 9.98 -6.21 3.20
N ALA A 113 10.48 -6.73 2.08
CA ALA A 113 11.58 -6.13 1.33
C ALA A 113 11.11 -5.01 0.39
N ASP A 114 9.81 -4.95 0.09
CA ASP A 114 9.22 -3.87 -0.71
C ASP A 114 9.17 -2.56 0.10
N PRO A 115 9.87 -1.51 -0.33
CA PRO A 115 9.85 -0.23 0.39
C PRO A 115 8.55 0.55 0.20
N ARG A 116 7.79 0.29 -0.88
CA ARG A 116 6.66 1.14 -1.28
C ARG A 116 5.55 1.22 -0.22
N PRO A 117 5.09 0.11 0.40
CA PRO A 117 4.08 0.21 1.44
C PRO A 117 4.59 0.90 2.71
N TRP A 118 5.90 0.87 2.98
CA TRP A 118 6.50 1.62 4.10
C TRP A 118 6.44 3.12 3.84
N ASP A 119 6.85 3.56 2.65
CA ASP A 119 6.88 4.96 2.27
C ASP A 119 5.45 5.55 2.27
N LEU A 120 4.45 4.82 1.75
CA LEU A 120 3.05 5.28 1.80
C LEU A 120 2.50 5.32 3.23
N LEU A 121 2.82 4.32 4.06
CA LEU A 121 2.41 4.30 5.46
C LEU A 121 2.98 5.49 6.24
N GLU A 122 4.22 5.86 5.94
CA GLU A 122 4.87 7.04 6.52
C GLU A 122 4.12 8.32 6.16
N LEU A 123 3.88 8.56 4.88
CA LEU A 123 3.12 9.73 4.40
C LEU A 123 1.75 9.80 5.07
N MET A 124 1.06 8.66 5.20
CA MET A 124 -0.24 8.61 5.87
C MET A 124 -0.15 8.92 7.37
N LEU A 125 0.92 8.50 8.05
CA LEU A 125 1.12 8.78 9.47
C LEU A 125 1.51 10.25 9.72
N ASP A 126 2.21 10.89 8.80
CA ASP A 126 2.52 12.32 8.87
C ASP A 126 1.23 13.16 8.79
N VAL A 127 0.29 12.78 7.93
CA VAL A 127 -1.01 13.45 7.80
C VAL A 127 -1.99 13.01 8.90
N HIS A 128 -1.92 11.75 9.33
CA HIS A 128 -2.82 11.15 10.32
C HIS A 128 -2.06 10.38 11.42
N PRO A 129 -1.48 11.08 12.42
CA PRO A 129 -0.62 10.45 13.44
C PRO A 129 -1.31 9.40 14.33
N SER A 130 -2.64 9.46 14.42
CA SER A 130 -3.48 8.58 15.22
C SER A 130 -3.87 7.27 14.53
N LEU A 131 -3.38 6.99 13.31
CA LEU A 131 -3.74 5.76 12.59
C LEU A 131 -3.41 4.48 13.39
N PRO A 132 -4.31 3.48 13.39
CA PRO A 132 -4.18 2.25 14.15
C PRO A 132 -3.23 1.23 13.48
N VAL A 133 -1.95 1.61 13.37
CA VAL A 133 -0.90 0.80 12.72
C VAL A 133 -0.19 -0.17 13.68
N GLY A 134 -0.38 -0.01 14.99
CA GLY A 134 0.25 -0.83 16.04
C GLY A 134 1.63 -0.31 16.47
N ARG A 135 2.07 -0.69 17.68
CA ARG A 135 3.34 -0.21 18.27
C ARG A 135 4.56 -0.74 17.52
N ASP A 136 4.52 -2.00 17.10
CA ASP A 136 5.65 -2.66 16.45
C ASP A 136 5.92 -2.09 15.05
N THR A 137 4.87 -1.86 14.27
CA THR A 137 4.97 -1.19 12.96
C THR A 137 5.58 0.21 13.09
N LYS A 138 5.16 1.01 14.09
CA LYS A 138 5.76 2.32 14.37
C LYS A 138 7.22 2.23 14.83
N LYS A 139 7.62 1.12 15.44
CA LYS A 139 9.01 0.88 15.84
C LYS A 139 9.86 0.57 14.60
N LEU A 140 9.40 -0.37 13.77
CA LEU A 140 10.08 -0.76 12.53
C LEU A 140 10.23 0.43 11.57
N LEU A 141 9.20 1.25 11.40
CA LEU A 141 9.27 2.47 10.58
C LEU A 141 10.39 3.41 11.06
N ARG A 142 10.52 3.59 12.37
CA ARG A 142 11.61 4.40 12.96
C ARG A 142 12.98 3.79 12.71
N GLU A 143 13.11 2.47 12.84
CA GLU A 143 14.36 1.75 12.54
C GLU A 143 14.75 1.90 11.06
N ILE A 144 13.77 1.84 10.15
CA ILE A 144 13.98 2.06 8.70
C ILE A 144 14.45 3.50 8.43
N ARG A 145 13.81 4.53 9.00
CA ARG A 145 14.24 5.93 8.86
C ARG A 145 15.65 6.17 9.37
N GLN A 146 16.01 5.55 10.50
CA GLN A 146 17.36 5.61 11.06
C GLN A 146 18.38 4.98 10.11
N ALA A 147 18.05 3.82 9.52
CA ALA A 147 18.91 3.16 8.55
C ALA A 147 19.06 3.98 7.25
N LYS A 148 18.02 4.71 6.82
CA LYS A 148 18.06 5.61 5.66
C LYS A 148 18.79 6.95 5.94
N GLY A 149 19.12 7.24 7.20
CA GLY A 149 19.80 8.50 7.59
C GLY A 149 18.89 9.73 7.58
N GLU A 150 17.56 9.55 7.66
CA GLU A 150 16.55 10.61 7.50
C GLU A 150 16.12 11.30 8.82
N LEU A 151 16.82 11.02 9.92
CA LEU A 151 16.79 11.87 11.11
C LEU A 151 18.17 12.49 11.30
N PRO A 152 18.28 13.76 11.73
CA PRO A 152 19.54 14.20 12.31
C PRO A 152 19.70 13.42 13.62
N ILE A 153 20.69 12.53 13.67
CA ILE A 153 21.21 12.09 14.96
C ILE A 153 21.90 13.31 15.56
N LYS A 154 21.26 13.93 16.53
CA LYS A 154 21.95 14.66 17.59
C LYS A 154 21.39 14.19 18.92
N ASP A 155 22.21 13.44 19.65
CA ASP A 155 21.99 13.16 21.07
C ASP A 155 21.84 14.46 21.90
N ASP A 156 22.27 15.61 21.33
CA ASP A 156 22.14 16.94 21.94
C ASP A 156 20.69 17.42 22.12
N ASP A 157 19.72 16.92 21.34
CA ASP A 157 18.30 17.34 21.45
C ASP A 157 17.62 16.82 22.75
N PHE A 158 18.27 15.91 23.48
CA PHE A 158 17.86 15.45 24.81
C PHE A 158 18.77 15.97 25.94
N SER A 159 19.74 16.84 25.65
CA SER A 159 20.64 17.44 26.67
C SER A 159 20.19 18.84 27.12
N GLY A 160 19.08 19.36 26.61
CA GLY A 160 18.54 20.67 26.96
C GLY A 160 17.63 20.66 28.20
N PHE A 161 18.19 21.14 29.31
CA PHE A 161 17.55 21.47 30.61
C PHE A 161 17.24 20.32 31.57
N THR A 162 18.27 19.79 32.23
CA THR A 162 18.17 19.51 33.67
C THR A 162 18.34 20.84 34.41
N MET A 163 17.24 21.45 34.85
CA MET A 163 17.28 22.60 35.76
C MET A 163 17.58 22.13 37.18
N ASP A 164 18.75 21.55 37.41
CA ASP A 164 19.26 21.17 38.73
C ASP A 164 20.60 21.87 38.97
N SER A 165 20.56 23.21 39.09
CA SER A 165 21.49 23.98 39.92
C SER A 165 21.09 25.45 39.93
N TRP A 166 20.02 25.78 40.66
CA TRP A 166 20.08 26.98 41.49
C TRP A 166 20.49 26.52 42.87
N SER A 167 21.81 26.39 43.03
CA SER A 167 22.43 26.33 44.34
C SER A 167 21.94 27.55 45.11
N ALA A 168 21.25 27.30 46.21
CA ALA A 168 21.24 28.24 47.31
C ALA A 168 22.69 28.50 47.73
N GLU A 169 22.92 29.71 48.22
CA GLU A 169 24.13 30.17 48.93
C GLU A 169 25.27 30.68 48.03
N ASP A 170 25.32 32.00 47.84
CA ASP A 170 26.23 32.82 48.64
C ASP A 170 25.96 34.34 48.49
N SER A 171 25.73 34.98 49.66
CA SER A 171 25.69 36.43 49.98
C SER A 171 24.41 37.23 49.71
#